data_AF-A0A7C4AQW5-F1
#
_entry.id   AF-A0A7C4AQW5-F1
#
_cell.length_a   1.000
_cell.length_b   1.000
_cell.length_c   1.000
_cell.angle_alpha   90.00
_cell.angle_beta   90.00
_cell.angle_gamma   90.00
#
_symmetry.space_group_name_H-M   'P 1'
#
loop_
_entity.id
_entity.type
_entity.pdbx_description
1 polymer ?
#
loop_
_entity_poly.entity_id
_entity_poly.type
_entity_poly.pdbx_seq_one_letter_code
_entity_poly.pdbx_strand_id
1 'polypeptide(L)' 'MSHHVVVSMDHQAWQAGYAAGLQGRSSISPPGLDGLAFISGYVEGKAHREGFDREGREKLATLASQPTQPC' A
#
# COMPACT_ATOMS: atom_id res chain seq x y z
N MET A 1 26.39 -3.63 22.62
CA MET A 1 26.52 -4.35 21.34
C MET A 1 25.26 -4.08 20.54
N SER A 2 25.34 -3.31 19.45
CA SER A 2 24.19 -3.07 18.58
C SER A 2 24.06 -4.22 17.58
N HIS A 3 22.92 -4.91 17.61
CA HIS A 3 22.60 -5.92 16.60
C HIS A 3 21.98 -5.20 15.39
N HIS A 4 22.68 -5.22 14.25
CA HIS A 4 22.12 -4.76 13.00
C HIS A 4 21.25 -5.88 12.41
N VAL A 5 19.94 -5.64 12.32
CA VAL A 5 19.00 -6.50 11.60
C VAL A 5 18.79 -5.87 10.21
N VAL A 6 19.10 -6.63 9.16
CA VAL A 6 18.80 -6.24 7.78
C VAL A 6 17.48 -6.90 7.39
N VAL A 7 16.45 -6.08 7.14
CA VAL A 7 15.17 -6.54 6.60
C VAL A 7 15.18 -6.24 5.11
N SER A 8 15.10 -7.29 4.29
CA SER A 8 15.01 -7.20 2.83
C SER A 8 13.65 -7.70 2.36
N MET A 9 13.10 -7.09 1.31
CA MET A 9 11.80 -7.43 0.74
C MET A 9 11.98 -7.86 -0.71
N ASP A 10 11.28 -8.92 -1.12
CA ASP A 10 11.18 -9.28 -2.53
C ASP A 10 10.36 -8.22 -3.29
N HIS A 11 11.06 -7.34 -3.99
CA HIS A 11 10.43 -6.27 -4.75
C HIS A 11 9.57 -6.78 -5.91
N GLN A 12 9.90 -7.92 -6.52
CA GLN A 12 9.10 -8.46 -7.63
C GLN A 12 7.78 -9.02 -7.12
N ALA A 13 7.80 -9.73 -6.00
CA ALA A 13 6.58 -10.20 -5.34
C ALA A 13 5.69 -9.03 -4.91
N TRP A 14 6.28 -7.97 -4.33
CA TRP A 14 5.54 -6.74 -4.00
C TRP A 14 4.90 -6.07 -5.22
N GLN A 15 5.66 -5.92 -6.31
CA GLN A 15 5.13 -5.32 -7.55
C GLN A 15 3.97 -6.14 -8.15
N ALA A 16 4.09 -7.47 -8.13
CA ALA A 16 3.02 -8.37 -8.59
C ALA A 16 1.75 -8.21 -7.72
N GLY A 17 1.93 -8.14 -6.40
CA GLY A 17 0.87 -7.87 -5.45
C GLY A 17 0.19 -6.53 -5.72
N TYR A 18 0.98 -5.47 -5.85
CA TYR A 18 0.49 -4.12 -6.14
C TYR A 18 -0.33 -4.06 -7.43
N ALA A 19 0.15 -4.68 -8.51
CA ALA A 19 -0.58 -4.73 -9.76
C ALA A 19 -1.92 -5.46 -9.61
N ALA A 20 -1.96 -6.58 -8.87
CA ALA A 20 -3.19 -7.30 -8.57
C ALA A 20 -4.16 -6.46 -7.74
N GLY A 21 -3.62 -5.79 -6.71
CA GLY A 21 -4.34 -4.89 -5.81
C GLY A 21 -4.96 -3.71 -6.56
N LEU A 22 -4.21 -3.09 -7.47
CA LEU A 22 -4.67 -1.98 -8.29
C LEU A 22 -5.79 -2.42 -9.25
N GLN A 23 -5.65 -3.58 -9.89
CA GLN A 23 -6.60 -4.10 -10.87
C GLN A 23 -7.84 -4.79 -10.28
N GLY A 24 -7.87 -5.03 -8.95
CA GLY A 24 -9.02 -5.66 -8.28
C GLY A 24 -9.06 -7.16 -8.44
N ARG A 25 -7.89 -7.77 -8.64
CA ARG A 25 -7.72 -9.21 -8.74
C ARG A 25 -7.67 -9.86 -7.35
N SER A 26 -7.48 -11.18 -7.30
CA SER A 26 -7.35 -11.94 -6.05
C SER A 26 -6.16 -11.46 -5.21
N SER A 27 -6.33 -11.48 -3.88
CA SER A 27 -5.27 -11.26 -2.90
C SER A 27 -4.44 -12.52 -2.62
N ILE A 28 -4.80 -13.66 -3.21
CA ILE A 28 -4.08 -14.93 -3.02
C ILE A 28 -2.76 -14.85 -3.79
N SER A 29 -1.64 -14.97 -3.07
CA SER A 29 -0.31 -14.99 -3.67
C SER A 29 -0.15 -16.20 -4.60
N PRO A 30 0.35 -16.01 -5.82
CA PRO A 30 0.81 -17.10 -6.68
C PRO A 30 1.85 -17.98 -5.99
N PRO A 31 1.87 -19.30 -6.27
CA PRO A 31 2.93 -20.18 -5.81
C PRO A 31 4.30 -19.70 -6.29
N GLY A 32 5.30 -19.75 -5.41
CA GLY A 32 6.67 -19.36 -5.73
C GLY A 32 7.00 -17.88 -5.57
N LEU A 33 6.03 -17.04 -5.20
CA LEU A 33 6.29 -15.67 -4.75
C LEU A 33 6.36 -15.60 -3.22
N ASP A 34 7.15 -14.64 -2.71
CA ASP A 34 7.08 -14.27 -1.30
C ASP A 34 5.69 -13.72 -0.98
N GLY A 35 4.92 -14.49 -0.20
CA GLY A 35 3.56 -14.15 0.15
C GLY A 35 3.43 -12.88 0.99
N LEU A 36 4.44 -12.54 1.82
CA LEU A 36 4.42 -11.33 2.65
C LEU A 36 4.66 -10.09 1.80
N ALA A 37 5.61 -10.16 0.88
CA ALA A 37 5.84 -9.08 -0.08
C ALA A 37 4.63 -8.91 -1.03
N PHE A 38 4.05 -10.02 -1.51
CA PHE A 38 2.87 -9.95 -2.37
C PHE A 38 1.66 -9.31 -1.67
N ILE A 39 1.33 -9.74 -0.45
CA ILE A 39 0.14 -9.23 0.23
C ILE A 39 0.30 -7.76 0.63
N SER A 40 1.50 -7.31 1.02
CA SER A 40 1.75 -5.90 1.30
C SER A 40 1.56 -5.03 0.05
N GLY A 41 2.13 -5.46 -1.08
CA GLY A 41 1.90 -4.81 -2.37
C GLY A 41 0.41 -4.76 -2.73
N TYR A 42 -0.32 -5.89 -2.57
CA TYR A 42 -1.75 -5.96 -2.86
C TYR A 42 -2.57 -4.94 -2.06
N VAL A 43 -2.32 -4.81 -0.76
CA VAL A 43 -3.02 -3.86 0.10
C VAL A 43 -2.75 -2.42 -0.37
N GLU A 44 -1.50 -2.10 -0.71
CA GLU A 44 -1.13 -0.78 -1.23
C GLU A 44 -1.79 -0.48 -2.60
N GLY A 45 -1.79 -1.45 -3.52
CA GLY A 45 -2.45 -1.30 -4.81
C GLY A 45 -3.96 -1.12 -4.69
N LYS A 46 -4.58 -1.84 -3.74
CA LYS A 46 -6.01 -1.70 -3.42
C LYS A 46 -6.33 -0.30 -2.91
N ALA A 47 -5.52 0.19 -1.97
CA ALA A 47 -5.64 1.54 -1.41
C ALA A 47 -5.50 2.61 -2.50
N HIS A 48 -4.56 2.45 -3.43
CA HIS A 48 -4.43 3.34 -4.59
C HIS A 48 -5.71 3.33 -5.43
N ARG A 49 -6.22 2.16 -5.84
CA ARG A 49 -7.47 2.10 -6.61
C ARG A 49 -8.62 2.83 -5.90
N GLU A 50 -8.71 2.71 -4.58
CA GLU A 50 -9.74 3.34 -3.75
C GLU A 50 -9.52 4.85 -3.53
N GLY A 51 -8.45 5.43 -4.08
CA GLY A 51 -8.16 6.86 -3.99
C GLY A 51 -7.43 7.27 -2.72
N PHE A 52 -6.80 6.33 -2.00
CA PHE A 52 -5.90 6.61 -0.87
C PHE A 52 -4.44 6.79 -1.31
N ASP A 53 -4.23 7.20 -2.55
CA ASP A 53 -2.92 7.53 -3.08
C ASP A 53 -2.37 8.83 -2.47
N ARG A 54 -1.23 9.31 -2.98
CA ARG A 54 -0.61 10.52 -2.43
C ARG A 54 -1.55 11.73 -2.52
N GLU A 55 -2.22 11.90 -3.66
CA GLU A 55 -3.17 13.00 -3.86
C GLU A 55 -4.39 12.89 -2.94
N GLY A 56 -4.93 11.67 -2.75
CA GLY A 56 -6.01 11.42 -1.81
C GLY A 56 -5.63 11.74 -0.37
N ARG A 57 -4.40 11.38 0.04
CA ARG A 57 -3.86 11.73 1.36
C ARG A 57 -3.65 13.24 1.51
N GLU A 58 -3.15 13.92 0.48
CA GLU A 58 -2.98 15.38 0.47
C GLU A 58 -4.35 16.09 0.56
N LYS A 59 -5.37 15.60 -0.16
CA LYS A 59 -6.75 16.11 -0.07
C LYS A 59 -7.34 15.90 1.32
N LEU A 60 -7.21 14.71 1.90
CA LEU A 60 -7.67 14.42 3.26
C LEU A 60 -6.95 15.28 4.30
N ALA A 61 -5.63 15.43 4.19
CA ALA A 61 -4.85 16.30 5.07
C ALA A 61 -5.28 17.78 4.95
N THR A 62 -5.58 18.23 3.73
CA THR A 62 -6.09 19.59 3.48
C THR A 62 -7.47 19.78 4.12
N LEU A 63 -8.39 18.84 3.94
CA LEU A 63 -9.72 18.88 4.54
C LEU A 63 -9.65 18.87 6.08
N ALA A 64 -8.78 18.03 6.65
CA ALA A 64 -8.57 17.97 8.10
C ALA A 64 -7.92 19.24 8.68
N SER A 65 -7.25 20.04 7.85
CA SER A 65 -6.59 21.29 8.25
C SER A 65 -7.47 22.53 8.08
N GLN A 66 -8.67 22.40 7.50
CA GLN A 66 -9.60 23.53 7.39
C GLN A 66 -10.27 23.79 8.75
N PRO A 67 -10.23 25.02 9.29
CA PRO A 67 -10.94 25.36 10.49
C PRO A 67 -12.44 25.13 10.24
N THR A 68 -13.10 24.36 11.09
CA THR A 68 -14.55 24.19 11.07
C THR A 68 -15.16 25.58 11.12
N GLN A 69 -15.79 26.04 10.03
CA GLN A 69 -16.57 27.26 10.06
C GLN A 69 -17.68 27.06 11.09
N PRO A 70 -17.76 27.89 12.14
CA PRO A 70 -18.93 27.91 13.00
C PRO A 70 -20.15 28.35 12.16
N CYS A 71 -21.28 27.69 12.38
CA CYS A 71 -22.58 28.03 11.81
C CYS A 71 -22.98 29.49 12.10
#